data_AF-A0A0M3K9T9-F1
#
_entry.id   AF-A0A0M3K9T9-F1
#
_cell.length_a   1.000
_cell.length_b   1.000
_cell.length_c   1.000
_cell.angle_alpha   90.00
_cell.angle_beta   90.00
_cell.angle_gamma   90.00
#
_symmetry.space_group_name_H-M   'P 1'
#
loop_
_entity.id
_entity.type
_entity.pdbx_description
1 polymer ?
#
loop_
_entity_poly.entity_id
_entity_poly.type
_entity_poly.pdbx_seq_one_letter_code
_entity_poly.pdbx_strand_id
1 'polypeptide(L)'
;MLSRALAPAKRCFSTSPALLRIVPGSLVEQECGYPIKGKKTVLSDIKNAFNGIRSGDNIFIHGIAATPTPLLFGLCDYAKANDLKGIKLHHLHLEGPTPWTAEDMKHRIRSNSLFTGGNLRKAVNDGTADFNSTFLHEVPLLFRTGAIKLDAAIIHVSPPDENGFCSLGTSVDTACAAVKQANHIIAMTNKHMPRTFGDSVIHQSHIDVMIELNDHPLHERPVGGPASPEEMKIGKIIADNLVDNGATLQMGIGAIPDAALAAMGDHKDLGIHTEMFSDGVLDLVECNAITNAKKPLHPGKVSQCSVSMMGALNFMETYMVVSFVYGTKKLY
;
A
#
# COMPACT_ATOMS: atom_id res chain seq x y z
N MET A 1 -55.89 14.04 32.01
CA MET A 1 -54.68 14.81 31.62
C MET A 1 -53.49 13.86 31.61
N LEU A 2 -53.08 13.42 30.43
CA LEU A 2 -51.91 12.57 30.20
C LEU A 2 -50.65 13.42 30.23
N SER A 3 -49.76 13.19 31.19
CA SER A 3 -48.43 13.82 31.25
C SER A 3 -47.40 12.88 30.61
N ARG A 4 -47.01 13.17 29.36
CA ARG A 4 -45.83 12.56 28.71
C ARG A 4 -44.57 13.24 29.24
N ALA A 5 -43.75 12.51 29.99
CA ALA A 5 -42.38 12.92 30.28
C ALA A 5 -41.50 12.69 29.04
N LEU A 6 -40.98 13.76 28.46
CA LEU A 6 -39.93 13.73 27.44
C LEU A 6 -38.59 13.50 28.15
N ALA A 7 -37.93 12.38 27.87
CA ALA A 7 -36.54 12.16 28.26
C ALA A 7 -35.61 12.95 27.32
N PRO A 8 -34.58 13.65 27.81
CA PRO A 8 -33.63 14.32 26.95
C PRO A 8 -32.64 13.28 26.38
N ALA A 9 -32.63 13.13 25.05
CA ALA A 9 -31.61 12.38 24.35
C ALA A 9 -30.24 13.06 24.54
N LYS A 10 -29.37 12.47 25.37
CA LYS A 10 -27.97 12.86 25.44
C LYS A 10 -27.28 12.43 24.14
N ARG A 11 -27.16 13.35 23.19
CA ARG A 11 -26.17 13.23 22.10
C ARG A 11 -24.79 13.30 22.73
N CYS A 12 -24.11 12.16 22.80
CA CYS A 12 -22.70 12.09 23.17
C CYS A 12 -21.89 12.55 21.96
N PHE A 13 -21.51 13.83 21.94
CA PHE A 13 -20.49 14.31 21.01
C PHE A 13 -19.14 13.82 21.54
N SER A 14 -18.64 12.72 20.99
CA SER A 14 -17.23 12.34 21.14
C SER A 14 -16.42 13.23 20.22
N THR A 15 -16.04 14.42 20.70
CA THR A 15 -14.91 15.14 20.13
C THR A 15 -13.67 14.59 20.82
N SER A 16 -13.13 13.48 20.32
CA SER A 16 -11.71 13.24 20.54
C SER A 16 -11.01 14.27 19.64
N PRO A 17 -10.42 15.35 20.19
CA PRO A 17 -9.62 16.22 19.35
C PRO A 17 -8.53 15.35 18.76
N ALA A 18 -8.47 15.23 17.44
CA ALA A 18 -7.35 14.62 16.76
C ALA A 18 -6.10 15.39 17.22
N LEU A 19 -5.36 14.82 18.18
CA LEU A 19 -4.09 15.36 18.60
C LEU A 19 -3.24 15.42 17.34
N LEU A 20 -2.85 16.64 16.95
CA LEU A 20 -1.93 16.86 15.85
C LEU A 20 -0.72 15.95 16.08
N ARG A 21 -0.58 14.95 15.22
CA ARG A 21 0.53 13.99 15.30
C ARG A 21 1.87 14.66 14.99
N ILE A 22 1.84 15.85 14.36
CA ILE A 22 2.95 16.44 13.59
C ILE A 22 3.02 17.97 13.73
N VAL A 23 4.26 18.47 13.67
CA VAL A 23 4.59 19.84 13.21
C VAL A 23 4.86 19.76 11.69
N PRO A 24 4.07 20.44 10.83
CA PRO A 24 4.24 20.36 9.38
C PRO A 24 5.69 20.67 8.94
N GLY A 25 6.28 19.80 8.11
CA GLY A 25 7.66 19.96 7.59
C GLY A 25 8.77 19.35 8.46
N SER A 26 8.43 18.64 9.53
CA SER A 26 9.41 17.93 10.35
C SER A 26 9.97 16.69 9.64
N LEU A 27 11.30 16.62 9.49
CA LEU A 27 12.02 15.42 9.03
C LEU A 27 12.20 14.36 10.14
N VAL A 28 11.62 14.58 11.33
CA VAL A 28 11.73 13.62 12.44
C VAL A 28 11.06 12.31 12.04
N GLU A 29 11.84 11.24 12.03
CA GLU A 29 11.36 9.87 11.83
C GLU A 29 10.43 9.49 12.99
N GLN A 30 9.13 9.49 12.73
CA GLN A 30 8.16 8.91 13.66
C GLN A 30 8.10 7.40 13.38
N GLU A 31 8.55 6.59 14.32
CA GLU A 31 8.51 5.14 14.14
C GLU A 31 7.16 4.56 14.56
N CYS A 32 6.36 4.18 13.56
CA CYS A 32 5.05 3.56 13.76
C CYS A 32 5.11 2.16 14.40
N GLY A 33 6.30 1.57 14.51
CA GLY A 33 6.54 0.36 15.29
C GLY A 33 6.57 0.58 16.80
N TYR A 34 6.81 1.79 17.31
CA TYR A 34 6.84 2.01 18.76
C TYR A 34 5.43 2.31 19.32
N PRO A 35 4.92 1.56 20.30
CA PRO A 35 3.57 1.76 20.81
C PRO A 35 3.40 3.11 21.53
N ILE A 36 2.35 3.86 21.16
CA ILE A 36 1.96 5.10 21.85
C ILE A 36 1.28 4.77 23.19
N LYS A 37 1.88 5.20 24.30
CA LYS A 37 1.34 5.03 25.65
C LYS A 37 0.00 5.76 25.80
N GLY A 38 -1.03 5.04 26.27
CA GLY A 38 -2.35 5.60 26.59
C GLY A 38 -3.28 5.84 25.39
N LYS A 39 -2.79 5.67 24.16
CA LYS A 39 -3.62 5.75 22.96
C LYS A 39 -4.15 4.36 22.60
N LYS A 40 -5.46 4.28 22.32
CA LYS A 40 -6.14 3.07 21.86
C LYS A 40 -6.84 3.34 20.54
N THR A 41 -6.81 2.35 19.67
CA THR A 41 -7.55 2.33 18.41
C THR A 41 -9.05 2.23 18.68
N VAL A 42 -9.86 2.92 17.88
CA VAL A 42 -11.31 2.79 17.91
C VAL A 42 -11.73 1.75 16.87
N LEU A 43 -12.34 0.65 17.33
CA LEU A 43 -13.00 -0.30 16.44
C LEU A 43 -14.33 0.31 15.95
N SER A 44 -14.59 0.22 14.65
CA SER A 44 -15.79 0.80 14.04
C SER A 44 -16.29 0.02 12.83
N ASP A 45 -17.43 0.45 12.28
CA ASP A 45 -17.95 0.00 11.01
C ASP A 45 -17.59 0.99 9.88
N ILE A 46 -17.76 0.57 8.63
CA ILE A 46 -17.45 1.42 7.46
C ILE A 46 -18.24 2.74 7.51
N LYS A 47 -19.49 2.71 8.00
CA LYS A 47 -20.38 3.88 8.00
C LYS A 47 -19.85 5.00 8.91
N ASN A 48 -19.20 4.63 10.02
CA ASN A 48 -18.66 5.56 11.01
C ASN A 48 -17.15 5.77 10.89
N ALA A 49 -16.48 5.06 9.97
CA ALA A 49 -15.03 5.10 9.77
C ALA A 49 -14.47 6.49 9.45
N PHE A 50 -15.25 7.32 8.75
CA PHE A 50 -14.80 8.59 8.19
C PHE A 50 -15.14 9.79 9.06
N ASN A 51 -15.59 9.57 10.30
CA ASN A 51 -15.87 10.63 11.25
C ASN A 51 -14.62 11.46 11.52
N GLY A 52 -14.59 12.69 10.99
CA GLY A 52 -13.45 13.59 11.09
C GLY A 52 -12.90 14.04 9.74
N ILE A 53 -13.24 13.33 8.65
CA ILE A 53 -12.95 13.76 7.28
C ILE A 53 -13.79 14.98 6.92
N ARG A 54 -13.15 15.96 6.27
CA ARG A 54 -13.73 17.26 5.90
C ARG A 54 -13.55 17.55 4.42
N SER A 55 -14.31 18.53 3.93
CA SER A 55 -14.11 19.11 2.61
C SER A 55 -12.70 19.67 2.49
N GLY A 56 -12.01 19.36 1.38
CA GLY A 56 -10.65 19.82 1.11
C GLY A 56 -9.54 18.90 1.63
N ASP A 57 -9.87 17.84 2.37
CA ASP A 57 -8.87 16.94 2.94
C ASP A 57 -8.05 16.21 1.87
N ASN A 58 -6.76 16.08 2.14
CA ASN A 58 -5.83 15.29 1.36
C ASN A 58 -5.67 13.91 2.01
N ILE A 59 -6.08 12.87 1.30
CA ILE A 59 -6.17 11.52 1.85
C ILE A 59 -5.24 10.60 1.06
N PHE A 60 -4.29 9.96 1.74
CA PHE A 60 -3.51 8.88 1.13
C PHE A 60 -4.34 7.61 1.03
N ILE A 61 -4.29 6.93 -0.12
CA ILE A 61 -4.89 5.60 -0.32
C ILE A 61 -3.79 4.58 -0.60
N HIS A 62 -3.78 3.51 0.18
CA HIS A 62 -2.89 2.37 0.02
C HIS A 62 -3.14 1.67 -1.33
N GLY A 63 -2.08 1.31 -2.05
CA GLY A 63 -2.16 0.88 -3.45
C GLY A 63 -1.96 -0.62 -3.70
N ILE A 64 -1.99 -0.98 -4.98
CA ILE A 64 -1.77 -2.35 -5.48
C ILE A 64 -2.78 -3.31 -4.81
N ALA A 65 -2.32 -4.48 -4.35
CA ALA A 65 -3.14 -5.49 -3.68
C ALA A 65 -3.72 -5.01 -2.34
N ALA A 66 -3.11 -3.98 -1.74
CA ALA A 66 -3.57 -3.38 -0.50
C ALA A 66 -4.67 -2.31 -0.71
N THR A 67 -5.16 -2.11 -1.93
CA THR A 67 -6.24 -1.13 -2.19
C THR A 67 -7.48 -1.43 -1.32
N PRO A 68 -7.87 -0.54 -0.37
CA PRO A 68 -8.95 -0.80 0.58
C PRO A 68 -10.32 -0.50 -0.05
N THR A 69 -10.67 -1.21 -1.12
CA THR A 69 -11.86 -0.94 -1.95
C THR A 69 -13.16 -0.75 -1.14
N PRO A 70 -13.50 -1.58 -0.14
CA PRO A 70 -14.70 -1.36 0.67
C PRO A 70 -14.74 0.01 1.37
N LEU A 71 -13.59 0.49 1.87
CA LEU A 71 -13.49 1.81 2.47
C LEU A 71 -13.60 2.93 1.44
N LEU A 72 -13.19 2.71 0.19
CA LEU A 72 -13.34 3.72 -0.86
C LEU A 72 -14.80 3.92 -1.27
N PHE A 73 -15.60 2.84 -1.30
CA PHE A 73 -17.05 2.94 -1.43
C PHE A 73 -17.66 3.68 -0.24
N GLY A 74 -17.28 3.29 0.99
CA GLY A 74 -17.73 3.95 2.21
C GLY A 74 -17.40 5.45 2.25
N LEU A 75 -16.21 5.84 1.78
CA LEU A 75 -15.80 7.25 1.69
C LEU A 75 -16.68 8.02 0.70
N CYS A 76 -17.01 7.42 -0.45
CA CYS A 76 -17.92 8.03 -1.43
C CYS A 76 -19.31 8.25 -0.82
N ASP A 77 -19.86 7.24 -0.14
CA ASP A 77 -21.16 7.34 0.53
C ASP A 77 -21.15 8.39 1.65
N TYR A 78 -20.08 8.43 2.44
CA TYR A 78 -19.89 9.44 3.49
C TYR A 78 -19.81 10.86 2.91
N ALA A 79 -19.05 11.04 1.83
CA ALA A 79 -18.92 12.33 1.15
C ALA A 79 -20.26 12.80 0.56
N LYS A 80 -21.08 11.89 0.01
CA LYS A 80 -22.44 12.19 -0.45
C LYS A 80 -23.35 12.59 0.71
N ALA A 81 -23.38 11.78 1.77
CA ALA A 81 -24.28 11.98 2.91
C ALA A 81 -24.02 13.29 3.68
N ASN A 82 -22.76 13.76 3.69
CA ASN A 82 -22.34 14.96 4.43
C ASN A 82 -22.05 16.17 3.53
N ASP A 83 -22.43 16.11 2.25
CA ASP A 83 -22.13 17.10 1.22
C ASP A 83 -20.65 17.56 1.14
N LEU A 84 -19.71 16.63 1.33
CA LEU A 84 -18.27 16.95 1.28
C LEU A 84 -17.80 17.23 -0.14
N LYS A 85 -16.86 18.18 -0.27
CA LYS A 85 -16.35 18.70 -1.55
C LYS A 85 -14.84 18.88 -1.54
N GLY A 86 -14.22 18.71 -2.70
CA GLY A 86 -12.79 18.97 -2.88
C GLY A 86 -11.83 18.05 -2.11
N ILE A 87 -12.27 16.86 -1.71
CA ILE A 87 -11.38 15.83 -1.15
C ILE A 87 -10.41 15.37 -2.25
N LYS A 88 -9.13 15.23 -1.92
CA LYS A 88 -8.08 14.78 -2.86
C LYS A 88 -7.50 13.46 -2.42
N LEU A 89 -7.58 12.44 -3.29
CA LEU A 89 -6.98 11.14 -3.03
C LEU A 89 -5.57 11.09 -3.63
N HIS A 90 -4.55 10.91 -2.81
CA HIS A 90 -3.15 10.76 -3.23
C HIS A 90 -2.75 9.29 -3.18
N HIS A 91 -2.36 8.73 -4.31
CA HIS A 91 -2.11 7.30 -4.40
C HIS A 91 -1.19 6.91 -5.56
N LEU A 92 -0.54 5.77 -5.43
CA LEU A 92 0.08 5.04 -6.54
C LEU A 92 -1.02 4.27 -7.32
N HIS A 93 -0.64 3.21 -8.02
CA HIS A 93 -1.59 2.34 -8.70
C HIS A 93 -2.63 1.80 -7.70
N LEU A 94 -3.92 1.99 -7.98
CA LEU A 94 -5.03 1.38 -7.24
C LEU A 94 -5.66 0.24 -8.04
N GLU A 95 -6.07 -0.82 -7.36
CA GLU A 95 -6.82 -1.94 -7.93
C GLU A 95 -8.33 -1.82 -7.64
N GLY A 96 -9.14 -2.47 -8.46
CA GLY A 96 -10.59 -2.50 -8.33
C GLY A 96 -11.32 -1.23 -8.82
N PRO A 97 -12.63 -1.12 -8.54
CA PRO A 97 -13.47 -0.02 -9.02
C PRO A 97 -13.11 1.34 -8.42
N THR A 98 -13.34 2.41 -9.18
CA THR A 98 -13.06 3.81 -8.81
C THR A 98 -14.36 4.61 -8.68
N PRO A 99 -15.22 4.35 -7.67
CA PRO A 99 -16.57 4.94 -7.59
C PRO A 99 -16.59 6.48 -7.56
N TRP A 100 -15.51 7.12 -7.15
CA TRP A 100 -15.40 8.59 -7.13
C TRP A 100 -15.24 9.22 -8.52
N THR A 101 -15.03 8.44 -9.58
CA THR A 101 -14.99 8.97 -10.96
C THR A 101 -16.39 9.10 -11.58
N ALA A 102 -17.44 8.69 -10.87
CA ALA A 102 -18.82 8.86 -11.30
C ALA A 102 -19.21 10.35 -11.37
N GLU A 103 -20.17 10.69 -12.23
CA GLU A 103 -20.60 12.07 -12.48
C GLU A 103 -21.02 12.81 -11.21
N ASP A 104 -21.75 12.13 -10.33
CA ASP A 104 -22.26 12.66 -9.06
C ASP A 104 -21.18 12.82 -7.98
N MET A 105 -19.96 12.35 -8.24
CA MET A 105 -18.80 12.41 -7.35
C MET A 105 -17.72 13.42 -7.78
N LYS A 106 -17.76 13.93 -9.01
CA LYS A 106 -16.69 14.78 -9.60
C LYS A 106 -16.32 16.01 -8.76
N HIS A 107 -17.29 16.64 -8.11
CA HIS A 107 -17.05 17.82 -7.26
C HIS A 107 -16.73 17.46 -5.80
N ARG A 108 -16.87 16.18 -5.45
CA ARG A 108 -16.71 15.67 -4.09
C ARG A 108 -15.29 15.19 -3.85
N ILE A 109 -14.83 14.29 -4.72
CA ILE A 109 -13.58 13.56 -4.57
C ILE A 109 -12.85 13.57 -5.92
N ARG A 110 -11.55 13.88 -5.89
CA ARG A 110 -10.69 13.87 -7.07
C ARG A 110 -9.42 13.08 -6.78
N SER A 111 -9.06 12.16 -7.69
CA SER A 111 -7.77 11.47 -7.62
C SER A 111 -6.65 12.40 -8.07
N ASN A 112 -5.58 12.45 -7.29
CA ASN A 112 -4.25 12.89 -7.68
C ASN A 112 -3.34 11.67 -7.74
N SER A 113 -3.22 11.10 -8.94
CA SER A 113 -2.49 9.86 -9.15
C SER A 113 -0.99 10.13 -9.33
N LEU A 114 -0.18 9.58 -8.44
CA LEU A 114 1.29 9.62 -8.49
C LEU A 114 1.87 8.46 -9.31
N PHE A 115 1.03 7.45 -9.57
CA PHE A 115 1.23 6.41 -10.58
C PHE A 115 -0.15 5.89 -11.01
N THR A 116 -0.52 6.00 -12.29
CA THR A 116 -1.90 5.73 -12.74
C THR A 116 -2.13 4.27 -13.14
N GLY A 117 -3.04 3.63 -12.41
CA GLY A 117 -3.59 2.31 -12.74
C GLY A 117 -4.50 2.32 -13.95
N GLY A 118 -4.72 1.14 -14.54
CA GLY A 118 -5.57 0.99 -15.73
C GLY A 118 -7.00 1.53 -15.54
N ASN A 119 -7.55 1.32 -14.34
CA ASN A 119 -8.87 1.80 -13.92
C ASN A 119 -9.04 3.33 -13.92
N LEU A 120 -7.95 4.10 -13.82
CA LEU A 120 -7.99 5.57 -13.75
C LEU A 120 -7.49 6.28 -15.02
N ARG A 121 -6.90 5.57 -15.98
CA ARG A 121 -6.36 6.19 -17.21
C ARG A 121 -7.42 6.97 -17.99
N LYS A 122 -8.63 6.44 -18.09
CA LYS A 122 -9.74 7.15 -18.75
C LYS A 122 -10.06 8.46 -18.02
N ALA A 123 -10.15 8.41 -16.69
CA ALA A 123 -10.46 9.56 -15.84
C ALA A 123 -9.37 10.65 -15.94
N VAL A 124 -8.11 10.25 -16.08
CA VAL A 124 -7.01 11.19 -16.35
C VAL A 124 -7.19 11.83 -17.74
N ASN A 125 -7.43 11.02 -18.77
CA ASN A 125 -7.56 11.50 -20.16
C ASN A 125 -8.77 12.43 -20.38
N ASP A 126 -9.87 12.23 -19.63
CA ASP A 126 -11.06 13.09 -19.70
C ASP A 126 -11.07 14.25 -18.68
N GLY A 127 -9.99 14.39 -17.90
CA GLY A 127 -9.79 15.49 -16.95
C GLY A 127 -10.57 15.36 -15.64
N THR A 128 -11.17 14.20 -15.35
CA THR A 128 -11.90 13.94 -14.09
C THR A 128 -10.99 13.46 -12.95
N ALA A 129 -9.75 13.05 -13.26
CA ALA A 129 -8.67 12.81 -12.32
C ALA A 129 -7.39 13.55 -12.75
N ASP A 130 -6.48 13.78 -11.80
CA ASP A 130 -5.16 14.36 -12.03
C ASP A 130 -4.08 13.26 -12.09
N PHE A 131 -3.06 13.49 -12.91
CA PHE A 131 -1.82 12.73 -12.90
C PHE A 131 -0.67 13.66 -12.53
N ASN A 132 0.09 13.29 -11.50
CA ASN A 132 1.25 14.03 -11.05
C ASN A 132 2.51 13.19 -11.28
N SER A 133 3.38 13.67 -12.16
CA SER A 133 4.61 12.98 -12.54
C SER A 133 5.69 13.23 -11.49
N THR A 134 6.15 12.16 -10.86
CA THR A 134 7.24 12.18 -9.88
C THR A 134 7.92 10.82 -9.88
N PHE A 135 9.21 10.76 -9.54
CA PHE A 135 9.88 9.48 -9.37
C PHE A 135 9.34 8.76 -8.13
N LEU A 136 9.16 7.43 -8.22
CA LEU A 136 8.60 6.64 -7.13
C LEU A 136 9.37 6.83 -5.81
N HIS A 137 10.70 6.92 -5.86
CA HIS A 137 11.53 7.12 -4.67
C HIS A 137 11.38 8.53 -4.05
N GLU A 138 10.87 9.51 -4.80
CA GLU A 138 10.63 10.87 -4.34
C GLU A 138 9.22 11.08 -3.78
N VAL A 139 8.24 10.23 -4.13
CA VAL A 139 6.87 10.34 -3.58
C VAL A 139 6.86 10.44 -2.04
N PRO A 140 7.62 9.64 -1.29
CA PRO A 140 7.69 9.78 0.16
C PRO A 140 8.22 11.14 0.64
N LEU A 141 9.09 11.80 -0.13
CA LEU A 141 9.57 13.15 0.18
C LEU A 141 8.43 14.16 0.06
N LEU A 142 7.49 14.00 -0.87
CA LEU A 142 6.33 14.89 -0.97
C LEU A 142 5.51 14.89 0.32
N PHE A 143 5.37 13.74 0.97
CA PHE A 143 4.68 13.63 2.26
C PHE A 143 5.53 14.16 3.42
N ARG A 144 6.80 13.74 3.51
CA ARG A 144 7.70 14.15 4.62
C ARG A 144 7.99 15.64 4.65
N THR A 145 8.10 16.28 3.50
CA THR A 145 8.32 17.73 3.40
C THR A 145 7.03 18.54 3.58
N GLY A 146 5.87 17.88 3.56
CA GLY A 146 4.56 18.54 3.59
C GLY A 146 4.17 19.22 2.28
N ALA A 147 4.92 19.00 1.18
CA ALA A 147 4.51 19.42 -0.17
C ALA A 147 3.13 18.86 -0.53
N ILE A 148 2.86 17.63 -0.09
CA ILE A 148 1.52 17.08 0.05
C ILE A 148 1.30 16.81 1.55
N LYS A 149 0.59 17.72 2.21
CA LYS A 149 0.17 17.54 3.60
C LYS A 149 -0.99 16.55 3.65
N LEU A 150 -0.82 15.42 4.33
CA LEU A 150 -1.86 14.40 4.47
C LEU A 150 -2.71 14.65 5.71
N ASP A 151 -4.01 14.82 5.50
CA ASP A 151 -5.00 14.96 6.57
C ASP A 151 -5.41 13.57 7.10
N ALA A 152 -5.51 12.60 6.20
CA ALA A 152 -5.77 11.21 6.56
C ALA A 152 -5.00 10.20 5.68
N ALA A 153 -4.84 8.97 6.18
CA ALA A 153 -4.41 7.81 5.41
C ALA A 153 -5.42 6.68 5.59
N ILE A 154 -5.88 6.11 4.47
CA ILE A 154 -6.72 4.92 4.42
C ILE A 154 -5.84 3.75 4.00
N ILE A 155 -5.64 2.80 4.92
CA ILE A 155 -4.71 1.69 4.77
C ILE A 155 -5.37 0.33 4.94
N HIS A 156 -4.72 -0.70 4.41
CA HIS A 156 -5.14 -2.10 4.53
C HIS A 156 -4.01 -2.87 5.20
N VAL A 157 -4.31 -3.51 6.32
CA VAL A 157 -3.30 -4.16 7.18
C VAL A 157 -3.74 -5.55 7.62
N SER A 158 -2.79 -6.36 8.07
CA SER A 158 -3.10 -7.60 8.79
C SER A 158 -3.83 -7.29 10.11
N PRO A 159 -4.63 -8.22 10.68
CA PRO A 159 -5.16 -8.07 12.03
C PRO A 159 -4.01 -7.91 13.02
N PRO A 160 -4.19 -7.18 14.15
CA PRO A 160 -3.16 -7.06 15.18
C PRO A 160 -2.81 -8.44 15.78
N ASP A 161 -1.55 -8.64 16.19
CA ASP A 161 -1.13 -9.85 16.92
C ASP A 161 -1.35 -9.68 18.43
N GLU A 162 -0.91 -10.67 19.20
CA GLU A 162 -0.98 -10.67 20.68
C GLU A 162 -0.32 -9.43 21.31
N ASN A 163 0.65 -8.82 20.61
CA ASN A 163 1.36 -7.62 21.06
C ASN A 163 0.82 -6.33 20.42
N GLY A 164 -0.25 -6.40 19.63
CA GLY A 164 -0.89 -5.25 19.00
C GLY A 164 -0.22 -4.76 17.71
N PHE A 165 0.70 -5.53 17.11
CA PHE A 165 1.33 -5.15 15.84
C PHE A 165 0.53 -5.63 14.65
N CYS A 166 0.37 -4.77 13.66
CA CYS A 166 -0.15 -5.07 12.33
C CYS A 166 0.98 -4.96 11.29
N SER A 167 0.71 -5.45 10.08
CA SER A 167 1.58 -5.35 8.91
C SER A 167 0.87 -4.59 7.78
N LEU A 168 1.55 -3.64 7.14
CA LEU A 168 1.14 -3.02 5.87
C LEU A 168 1.08 -4.04 4.72
N GLY A 169 1.67 -5.21 4.91
CA GLY A 169 1.52 -6.39 4.06
C GLY A 169 2.12 -6.20 2.68
N THR A 170 1.28 -6.26 1.66
CA THR A 170 1.69 -6.40 0.25
C THR A 170 2.28 -5.14 -0.36
N SER A 171 2.15 -4.00 0.30
CA SER A 171 2.61 -2.70 -0.20
C SER A 171 3.15 -1.89 0.98
N VAL A 172 4.45 -1.62 0.98
CA VAL A 172 5.09 -0.77 1.99
C VAL A 172 5.46 0.57 1.37
N ASP A 173 6.04 0.52 0.17
CA ASP A 173 6.38 1.63 -0.72
C ASP A 173 6.27 3.05 -0.10
N THR A 174 5.28 3.81 -0.53
CA THR A 174 4.92 5.15 -0.08
C THR A 174 3.98 5.12 1.11
N ALA A 175 3.31 3.98 1.35
CA ALA A 175 2.43 3.78 2.49
C ALA A 175 3.15 3.99 3.83
N CYS A 176 4.40 3.53 3.97
CA CYS A 176 5.21 3.75 5.16
C CYS A 176 5.40 5.24 5.47
N ALA A 177 5.66 6.07 4.46
CA ALA A 177 5.75 7.51 4.66
C ALA A 177 4.39 8.16 4.92
N ALA A 178 3.33 7.68 4.26
CA ALA A 178 1.99 8.21 4.46
C ALA A 178 1.47 7.97 5.89
N VAL A 179 1.64 6.77 6.46
CA VAL A 179 1.21 6.48 7.84
C VAL A 179 2.00 7.28 8.88
N LYS A 180 3.28 7.58 8.60
CA LYS A 180 4.11 8.43 9.46
C LYS A 180 3.71 9.91 9.38
N GLN A 181 3.06 10.35 8.29
CA GLN A 181 2.79 11.77 8.01
C GLN A 181 1.30 12.17 8.04
N ALA A 182 0.37 11.22 8.02
CA ALA A 182 -1.05 11.52 8.10
C ALA A 182 -1.47 11.89 9.53
N ASN A 183 -2.33 12.90 9.68
CA ASN A 183 -2.88 13.27 10.99
C ASN A 183 -3.85 12.21 11.54
N HIS A 184 -4.58 11.56 10.63
CA HIS A 184 -5.57 10.55 10.94
C HIS A 184 -5.35 9.25 10.17
N ILE A 185 -5.43 8.09 10.82
CA ILE A 185 -5.27 6.78 10.16
C ILE A 185 -6.54 5.95 10.33
N ILE A 186 -7.12 5.58 9.19
CA ILE A 186 -8.27 4.68 9.06
C ILE A 186 -7.75 3.39 8.44
N ALA A 187 -7.83 2.28 9.18
CA ALA A 187 -7.32 0.99 8.71
C ALA A 187 -8.46 -0.01 8.48
N MET A 188 -8.39 -0.71 7.35
CA MET A 188 -9.09 -1.97 7.14
C MET A 188 -8.18 -3.12 7.58
N THR A 189 -8.63 -3.96 8.51
CA THR A 189 -7.94 -5.21 8.85
C THR A 189 -8.53 -6.37 8.07
N ASN A 190 -7.65 -7.28 7.64
CA ASN A 190 -8.04 -8.44 6.86
C ASN A 190 -7.09 -9.61 7.10
N LYS A 191 -7.62 -10.78 7.48
CA LYS A 191 -6.84 -12.00 7.70
C LYS A 191 -6.06 -12.46 6.47
N HIS A 192 -6.48 -12.07 5.26
CA HIS A 192 -5.79 -12.38 4.01
C HIS A 192 -4.60 -11.45 3.72
N MET A 193 -4.43 -10.36 4.48
CA MET A 193 -3.27 -9.48 4.34
C MET A 193 -2.04 -10.13 5.01
N PRO A 194 -1.00 -10.50 4.25
CA PRO A 194 0.16 -11.19 4.80
C PRO A 194 0.94 -10.32 5.78
N ARG A 195 1.55 -10.98 6.77
CA ARG A 195 2.51 -10.35 7.68
C ARG A 195 3.89 -10.34 7.06
N THR A 196 4.26 -9.21 6.47
CA THR A 196 5.57 -9.01 5.86
C THR A 196 6.54 -8.42 6.89
N PHE A 197 7.84 -8.64 6.68
CA PHE A 197 8.90 -8.10 7.56
C PHE A 197 9.51 -6.82 6.99
N GLY A 198 10.28 -6.12 7.83
CA GLY A 198 10.94 -4.86 7.48
C GLY A 198 10.12 -3.65 7.90
N ASP A 199 10.04 -2.64 7.03
CA ASP A 199 9.39 -1.36 7.33
C ASP A 199 7.84 -1.39 7.25
N SER A 200 7.26 -2.59 7.16
CA SER A 200 5.82 -2.88 7.10
C SER A 200 5.13 -2.80 8.46
N VAL A 201 5.88 -2.79 9.56
CA VAL A 201 5.33 -2.97 10.92
C VAL A 201 4.71 -1.66 11.42
N ILE A 202 3.46 -1.76 11.89
CA ILE A 202 2.74 -0.66 12.54
C ILE A 202 2.02 -1.17 13.79
N HIS A 203 2.23 -0.54 14.94
CA HIS A 203 1.48 -0.86 16.15
C HIS A 203 0.09 -0.22 16.11
N GLN A 204 -0.95 -0.96 16.50
CA GLN A 204 -2.36 -0.54 16.40
C GLN A 204 -2.63 0.80 17.07
N SER A 205 -1.91 1.19 18.13
CA SER A 205 -2.11 2.51 18.76
C SER A 205 -1.79 3.70 17.85
N HIS A 206 -1.09 3.50 16.72
CA HIS A 206 -0.95 4.50 15.66
C HIS A 206 -2.16 4.55 14.72
N ILE A 207 -3.09 3.60 14.79
CA ILE A 207 -4.34 3.60 14.01
C ILE A 207 -5.41 4.29 14.86
N ASP A 208 -6.13 5.25 14.27
CA ASP A 208 -7.20 5.95 15.00
C ASP A 208 -8.51 5.18 14.90
N VAL A 209 -8.86 4.72 13.70
CA VAL A 209 -10.07 3.95 13.44
C VAL A 209 -9.71 2.68 12.69
N MET A 210 -10.23 1.55 13.16
CA MET A 210 -9.99 0.23 12.57
C MET A 210 -11.31 -0.47 12.28
N ILE A 211 -11.41 -1.04 11.09
CA ILE A 211 -12.59 -1.73 10.58
C ILE A 211 -12.18 -3.14 10.19
N GLU A 212 -12.82 -4.13 10.80
CA GLU A 212 -12.53 -5.54 10.56
C GLU A 212 -13.31 -6.06 9.36
N LEU A 213 -12.59 -6.38 8.27
CA LEU A 213 -13.14 -6.92 7.03
C LEU A 213 -12.35 -8.18 6.61
N ASN A 214 -12.36 -9.16 7.50
CA ASN A 214 -11.58 -10.40 7.40
C ASN A 214 -11.98 -11.36 6.26
N ASP A 215 -12.98 -11.02 5.46
CA ASP A 215 -13.45 -11.85 4.34
C ASP A 215 -13.28 -11.18 2.98
N HIS A 216 -12.61 -10.03 2.93
CA HIS A 216 -12.31 -9.36 1.65
C HIS A 216 -11.12 -10.05 0.98
N PRO A 217 -11.24 -10.60 -0.24
CA PRO A 217 -10.08 -11.11 -0.95
C PRO A 217 -9.12 -9.95 -1.28
N LEU A 218 -7.81 -10.22 -1.28
CA LEU A 218 -6.84 -9.27 -1.80
C LEU A 218 -7.02 -9.11 -3.31
N HIS A 219 -6.66 -7.94 -3.85
CA HIS A 219 -6.59 -7.83 -5.30
C HIS A 219 -5.41 -8.64 -5.81
N GLU A 220 -5.69 -9.48 -6.79
CA GLU A 220 -4.72 -10.34 -7.43
C GLU A 220 -4.56 -9.92 -8.88
N ARG A 221 -3.32 -9.93 -9.35
CA ARG A 221 -3.06 -9.81 -10.77
C ARG A 221 -3.11 -11.20 -11.41
N PRO A 222 -3.90 -11.41 -12.47
CA PRO A 222 -3.91 -12.69 -13.16
C PRO A 222 -2.53 -13.01 -13.73
N VAL A 223 -2.13 -14.27 -13.61
CA VAL A 223 -0.91 -14.79 -14.25
C VAL A 223 -1.05 -14.61 -15.76
N GLY A 224 0.02 -14.11 -16.38
CA GLY A 224 0.08 -13.97 -17.83
C GLY A 224 -0.07 -15.32 -18.54
N GLY A 225 -0.49 -15.28 -19.81
CA GLY A 225 -0.38 -16.46 -20.68
C GLY A 225 1.08 -16.87 -20.89
N PRO A 226 1.34 -18.04 -21.51
CA PRO A 226 2.69 -18.47 -21.83
C PRO A 226 3.40 -17.42 -22.70
N ALA A 227 4.70 -17.23 -22.44
CA ALA A 227 5.53 -16.33 -23.22
C ALA A 227 5.55 -16.73 -24.69
N SER A 228 5.45 -15.74 -25.57
CA SER A 228 5.62 -15.89 -27.02
C SER A 228 7.05 -16.31 -27.38
N PRO A 229 7.28 -16.88 -28.58
CA PRO A 229 8.63 -17.20 -29.06
C PRO A 229 9.61 -16.03 -29.01
N GLU A 230 9.13 -14.82 -29.28
CA GLU A 230 9.90 -13.59 -29.20
C GLU A 230 10.29 -13.25 -27.75
N GLU A 231 9.35 -13.35 -26.82
CA GLU A 231 9.59 -13.10 -25.39
C GLU A 231 10.56 -14.13 -24.79
N MET A 232 10.42 -15.41 -25.15
CA MET A 232 11.37 -16.46 -24.77
C MET A 232 12.78 -16.19 -25.33
N LYS A 233 12.87 -15.75 -26.58
CA LYS A 233 14.16 -15.39 -27.19
C LYS A 233 14.80 -14.20 -26.48
N ILE A 234 14.03 -13.18 -26.13
CA ILE A 234 14.52 -12.02 -25.35
C ILE A 234 15.01 -12.49 -23.97
N GLY A 235 14.22 -13.29 -23.26
CA GLY A 235 14.56 -13.82 -21.95
C GLY A 235 15.89 -14.60 -21.96
N LYS A 236 16.07 -15.47 -22.96
CA LYS A 236 17.32 -16.22 -23.15
C LYS A 236 18.51 -15.31 -23.45
N ILE A 237 18.34 -14.30 -24.30
CA ILE A 237 19.43 -13.36 -24.59
C ILE A 237 19.86 -12.62 -23.31
N ILE A 238 18.91 -12.20 -22.48
CA ILE A 238 19.18 -11.54 -21.20
C ILE A 238 19.95 -12.48 -20.27
N ALA A 239 19.43 -13.69 -20.04
CA ALA A 239 20.05 -14.66 -19.15
C ALA A 239 21.46 -15.04 -19.62
N ASP A 240 21.60 -15.49 -20.87
CA ASP A 240 22.86 -16.06 -21.38
C ASP A 240 24.00 -15.04 -21.54
N ASN A 241 23.67 -13.76 -21.78
CA ASN A 241 24.67 -12.77 -22.20
C ASN A 241 24.85 -11.59 -21.24
N LEU A 242 23.88 -11.34 -20.35
CA LEU A 242 23.88 -10.13 -19.52
C LEU A 242 23.85 -10.41 -18.02
N VAL A 243 23.53 -11.64 -17.60
CA VAL A 243 23.43 -11.98 -16.18
C VAL A 243 24.56 -12.90 -15.76
N ASP A 244 25.43 -12.38 -14.90
CA ASP A 244 26.49 -13.16 -14.27
C ASP A 244 26.00 -13.87 -13.01
N ASN A 245 26.65 -14.99 -12.67
CA ASN A 245 26.49 -15.61 -11.36
C ASN A 245 26.84 -14.62 -10.24
N GLY A 246 26.00 -14.51 -9.22
CA GLY A 246 26.14 -13.54 -8.15
C GLY A 246 25.51 -12.17 -8.43
N ALA A 247 24.90 -11.95 -9.59
CA ALA A 247 24.22 -10.70 -9.90
C ALA A 247 23.05 -10.42 -8.94
N THR A 248 22.82 -9.14 -8.65
CA THR A 248 21.62 -8.68 -7.93
C THR A 248 20.60 -8.15 -8.93
N LEU A 249 19.48 -8.84 -9.05
CA LEU A 249 18.45 -8.59 -10.05
C LEU A 249 17.42 -7.58 -9.55
N GLN A 250 17.05 -6.69 -10.47
CA GLN A 250 15.86 -5.84 -10.42
C GLN A 250 15.06 -6.10 -11.69
N MET A 251 13.76 -6.30 -11.55
CA MET A 251 12.87 -6.54 -12.69
C MET A 251 11.44 -6.08 -12.41
N GLY A 252 10.63 -6.03 -13.46
CA GLY A 252 9.20 -5.81 -13.34
C GLY A 252 8.42 -7.12 -13.42
N ILE A 253 7.15 -7.00 -13.77
CA ILE A 253 6.22 -8.11 -13.97
C ILE A 253 5.82 -8.22 -15.44
N GLY A 254 5.50 -9.44 -15.88
CA GLY A 254 5.00 -9.74 -17.23
C GLY A 254 5.89 -10.70 -18.00
N ALA A 255 5.47 -11.01 -19.22
CA ALA A 255 6.01 -12.15 -19.97
C ALA A 255 7.53 -12.06 -20.27
N ILE A 256 8.09 -10.86 -20.50
CA ILE A 256 9.53 -10.71 -20.73
C ILE A 256 10.35 -10.99 -19.46
N PRO A 257 10.08 -10.33 -18.30
CA PRO A 257 10.69 -10.71 -17.02
C PRO A 257 10.54 -12.19 -16.69
N ASP A 258 9.34 -12.75 -16.88
CA ASP A 258 9.04 -14.16 -16.59
C ASP A 258 9.89 -15.10 -17.47
N ALA A 259 10.00 -14.79 -18.76
CA ALA A 259 10.84 -15.54 -19.69
C ALA A 259 12.34 -15.44 -19.35
N ALA A 260 12.80 -14.27 -18.88
CA ALA A 260 14.17 -14.10 -18.43
C ALA A 260 14.46 -14.95 -17.19
N LEU A 261 13.57 -14.93 -16.18
CA LEU A 261 13.67 -15.76 -14.98
C LEU A 261 13.68 -17.26 -15.32
N ALA A 262 12.79 -17.70 -16.21
CA ALA A 262 12.73 -19.09 -16.64
C ALA A 262 14.03 -19.58 -17.32
N ALA A 263 14.77 -18.67 -17.96
CA ALA A 263 16.07 -18.96 -18.58
C ALA A 263 17.25 -18.91 -17.58
N MET A 264 17.04 -18.49 -16.33
CA MET A 264 18.09 -18.34 -15.32
C MET A 264 18.28 -19.55 -14.42
N GLY A 265 17.63 -20.69 -14.69
CA GLY A 265 17.67 -21.88 -13.82
C GLY A 265 19.07 -22.45 -13.53
N ASP A 266 20.02 -22.26 -14.44
CA ASP A 266 21.41 -22.74 -14.29
C ASP A 266 22.35 -21.71 -13.62
N HIS A 267 21.86 -20.50 -13.34
CA HIS A 267 22.65 -19.48 -12.66
C HIS A 267 22.79 -19.78 -11.16
N LYS A 268 23.78 -19.17 -10.52
CA LYS A 268 24.14 -19.42 -9.13
C LYS A 268 24.33 -18.13 -8.35
N ASP A 269 23.94 -18.19 -7.08
CA ASP A 269 24.10 -17.12 -6.09
C ASP A 269 23.45 -15.78 -6.47
N LEU A 270 22.40 -15.81 -7.28
CA LEU A 270 21.66 -14.62 -7.64
C LEU A 270 21.05 -13.97 -6.40
N GLY A 271 20.89 -12.65 -6.43
CA GLY A 271 20.20 -11.87 -5.40
C GLY A 271 19.03 -11.09 -5.98
N ILE A 272 18.06 -10.71 -5.13
CA ILE A 272 16.91 -9.89 -5.50
C ILE A 272 16.92 -8.59 -4.69
N HIS A 273 16.95 -7.47 -5.39
CA HIS A 273 16.68 -6.14 -4.85
C HIS A 273 15.86 -5.37 -5.89
N THR A 274 14.54 -5.38 -5.72
CA THR A 274 13.62 -4.95 -6.77
C THR A 274 12.48 -4.09 -6.23
N GLU A 275 11.74 -3.42 -7.10
CA GLU A 275 10.47 -2.76 -6.72
C GLU A 275 9.39 -3.82 -6.44
N MET A 276 9.24 -4.74 -7.39
CA MET A 276 8.31 -5.87 -7.39
C MET A 276 8.93 -7.04 -8.16
N PHE A 277 8.41 -8.25 -7.98
CA PHE A 277 8.77 -9.41 -8.81
C PHE A 277 7.55 -10.27 -9.12
N SER A 278 7.70 -11.14 -10.12
CA SER A 278 6.73 -12.15 -10.51
C SER A 278 7.05 -13.53 -9.91
N ASP A 279 6.09 -14.44 -9.98
CA ASP A 279 6.20 -15.77 -9.37
C ASP A 279 7.42 -16.58 -9.84
N GLY A 280 8.02 -16.27 -11.00
CA GLY A 280 9.25 -16.95 -11.47
C GLY A 280 10.47 -16.78 -10.55
N VAL A 281 10.48 -15.79 -9.65
CA VAL A 281 11.52 -15.69 -8.60
C VAL A 281 11.41 -16.86 -7.63
N LEU A 282 10.22 -17.39 -7.40
CA LEU A 282 9.98 -18.51 -6.48
C LEU A 282 10.66 -19.78 -7.00
N ASP A 283 10.47 -20.08 -8.27
CA ASP A 283 11.09 -21.23 -8.94
C ASP A 283 12.63 -21.19 -8.81
N LEU A 284 13.22 -20.00 -8.96
CA LEU A 284 14.67 -19.81 -8.84
C LEU A 284 15.17 -19.84 -7.39
N VAL A 285 14.34 -19.50 -6.41
CA VAL A 285 14.65 -19.71 -5.00
C VAL A 285 14.61 -21.20 -4.68
N GLU A 286 13.59 -21.92 -5.15
CA GLU A 286 13.41 -23.36 -4.92
C GLU A 286 14.55 -24.19 -5.53
N CYS A 287 15.06 -23.81 -6.71
CA CYS A 287 16.21 -24.48 -7.32
C CYS A 287 17.58 -23.99 -6.81
N ASN A 288 17.61 -23.08 -5.82
CA ASN A 288 18.81 -22.45 -5.26
C ASN A 288 19.65 -21.60 -6.24
N ALA A 289 19.07 -21.20 -7.38
CA ALA A 289 19.71 -20.20 -8.25
C ALA A 289 19.77 -18.84 -7.56
N ILE A 290 18.72 -18.47 -6.81
CA ILE A 290 18.66 -17.27 -5.96
C ILE A 290 18.95 -17.65 -4.50
N THR A 291 20.06 -17.12 -3.97
CA THR A 291 20.46 -17.30 -2.56
C THR A 291 20.54 -15.99 -1.80
N ASN A 292 20.60 -14.85 -2.49
CA ASN A 292 20.85 -13.52 -1.93
C ASN A 292 22.19 -13.40 -1.17
N ALA A 293 23.08 -14.40 -1.21
CA ALA A 293 24.27 -14.46 -0.36
C ALA A 293 25.34 -13.43 -0.75
N LYS A 294 25.41 -13.07 -2.04
CA LYS A 294 26.41 -12.12 -2.59
C LYS A 294 25.94 -10.66 -2.60
N LYS A 295 24.72 -10.37 -2.12
CA LYS A 295 24.21 -9.00 -2.09
C LYS A 295 25.05 -8.14 -1.13
N PRO A 296 25.48 -6.94 -1.52
CA PRO A 296 26.17 -6.02 -0.62
C PRO A 296 25.25 -5.42 0.46
N LEU A 297 23.95 -5.36 0.18
CA LEU A 297 22.92 -4.86 1.08
C LEU A 297 21.89 -5.95 1.36
N HIS A 298 21.56 -6.17 2.63
CA HIS A 298 20.62 -7.22 3.07
C HIS A 298 20.98 -8.62 2.52
N PRO A 299 22.21 -9.12 2.78
CA PRO A 299 22.61 -10.45 2.34
C PRO A 299 21.67 -11.51 2.94
N GLY A 300 21.38 -12.54 2.14
CA GLY A 300 20.49 -13.64 2.52
C GLY A 300 19.02 -13.24 2.61
N LYS A 301 18.62 -12.06 2.14
CA LYS A 301 17.22 -11.59 2.11
C LYS A 301 16.82 -11.11 0.73
N VAL A 302 15.58 -11.37 0.33
CA VAL A 302 14.91 -10.73 -0.80
C VAL A 302 14.48 -9.33 -0.35
N SER A 303 14.81 -8.30 -1.13
CA SER A 303 14.42 -6.91 -0.83
C SER A 303 13.40 -6.42 -1.87
N GLN A 304 12.23 -5.97 -1.43
CA GLN A 304 11.18 -5.44 -2.31
C GLN A 304 10.35 -4.30 -1.68
N CYS A 305 9.44 -3.67 -2.44
CA CYS A 305 8.53 -2.64 -1.88
C CYS A 305 7.03 -2.89 -2.12
N SER A 306 6.64 -3.71 -3.11
CA SER A 306 5.23 -4.05 -3.38
C SER A 306 5.06 -5.41 -4.09
N VAL A 307 3.87 -6.03 -3.98
CA VAL A 307 3.53 -7.31 -4.62
C VAL A 307 2.02 -7.48 -4.83
N SER A 308 1.63 -8.21 -5.88
CA SER A 308 0.22 -8.48 -6.25
C SER A 308 -0.07 -9.88 -6.80
N MET A 309 0.95 -10.74 -6.91
CA MET A 309 0.80 -12.10 -7.47
C MET A 309 0.53 -13.11 -6.36
N MET A 310 -0.41 -14.02 -6.58
CA MET A 310 -0.84 -15.00 -5.57
C MET A 310 0.30 -15.92 -5.10
N GLY A 311 1.17 -16.38 -6.01
CA GLY A 311 2.34 -17.19 -5.63
C GLY A 311 3.24 -16.43 -4.66
N ALA A 312 3.56 -15.18 -5.00
CA ALA A 312 4.36 -14.30 -4.16
C ALA A 312 3.66 -13.92 -2.83
N LEU A 313 2.32 -13.82 -2.79
CA LEU A 313 1.56 -13.63 -1.55
C LEU A 313 1.76 -14.81 -0.58
N ASN A 314 1.60 -16.04 -1.07
CA ASN A 314 1.82 -17.25 -0.27
C ASN A 314 3.29 -17.42 0.16
N PHE A 315 4.22 -17.03 -0.70
CA PHE A 315 5.65 -17.06 -0.39
C PHE A 315 6.02 -16.15 0.78
N MET A 316 5.45 -14.95 0.86
CA MET A 316 5.71 -14.01 1.95
C MET A 316 5.24 -14.53 3.32
N GLU A 317 4.17 -15.32 3.36
CA GLU A 317 3.72 -15.96 4.61
C GLU A 317 4.66 -17.09 5.05
N THR A 318 5.31 -17.74 4.09
CA THR A 318 6.06 -18.98 4.33
C THR A 318 7.55 -18.74 4.60
N TYR A 319 8.16 -17.73 3.99
CA TYR A 319 9.62 -17.53 4.03
C TYR A 319 10.02 -16.23 4.72
N MET A 320 10.80 -16.36 5.82
CA MET A 320 11.38 -15.27 6.64
C MET A 320 12.45 -14.41 5.91
N VAL A 321 12.51 -14.53 4.58
CA VAL A 321 13.61 -14.03 3.73
C VAL A 321 13.22 -12.71 3.03
N VAL A 322 11.93 -12.35 3.01
CA VAL A 322 11.45 -11.12 2.34
C VAL A 322 11.44 -9.95 3.33
N SER A 323 12.28 -8.96 3.06
CA SER A 323 12.29 -7.68 3.79
C SER A 323 11.80 -6.58 2.87
N PHE A 324 10.76 -5.88 3.29
CA PHE A 324 10.40 -4.63 2.64
C PHE A 324 11.32 -3.54 3.18
N VAL A 325 12.09 -2.92 2.28
CA VAL A 325 13.11 -1.93 2.65
C VAL A 325 12.77 -0.61 1.99
N TYR A 326 12.65 0.43 2.81
CA TYR A 326 12.58 1.80 2.33
C TYR A 326 13.98 2.35 2.01
N GLY A 327 14.18 2.88 0.80
CA GLY A 327 15.43 3.47 0.36
C GLY A 327 15.69 4.83 1.02
N THR A 328 16.39 4.85 2.15
CA THR A 328 16.85 6.10 2.80
C THR A 328 18.28 6.50 2.44
N LYS A 329 19.06 5.62 1.81
CA LYS A 329 20.44 5.93 1.44
C LYS A 329 20.51 6.46 0.03
N LYS A 330 20.95 7.73 -0.09
CA LYS A 330 21.50 8.29 -1.32
C LYS A 330 22.49 7.29 -1.90
N LEU A 331 22.14 6.74 -3.07
CA LEU A 331 23.09 6.10 -3.97
C LEU A 331 24.04 7.21 -4.41
N TYR A 332 25.23 7.24 -3.81
CA TYR A 332 26.39 7.98 -4.29
C TYR A 332 27.33 6.99 -4.98
#